data_AF-A0A7S0WJQ4-F1
#
_entry.id   AF-A0A7S0WJQ4-F1
#
_cell.length_a   1.000
_cell.length_b   1.000
_cell.length_c   1.000
_cell.angle_alpha   90.00
_cell.angle_beta   90.00
_cell.angle_gamma   90.00
#
_symmetry.space_group_name_H-M   'P 1'
#
loop_
_entity.id
_entity.type
_entity.pdbx_description
1 polymer ?
#
loop_
_entity_poly.entity_id
_entity_poly.type
_entity_poly.pdbx_seq_one_letter_code
_entity_poly.pdbx_strand_id
1 'polypeptide(L)'
;HCADGRSSCVDAFFKQCSYGAAGLGSGFQIYPSVLDICEPGFDICEPYKNGLHHKVTAKLTSLGVDVSAYSMFYYYLPDLISPGMPGYVGGNCERGGFAAGSYNNGGWIYDFAYLPSLDHPNVNQGPYMYTAVHEIGHLAGLYHANRVARGVGGVNNVELEYADHTSVQGHGNDTTCYNAPELWRLGWAEPIMDLNGASLKQPVQVTLPKQASGKRSILRVTADWAPASAASYYGPPTFFVSFRAAEGDYDRLLPLVHVQRLDGDKTPYLQFTRLNASLHAGGVWVHAESGLRFVVT
;
A
#
# COMPACT_ATOMS: atom_id res chain seq x y z
N HIS A 1 -4.02 -13.32 16.20
CA HIS A 1 -4.88 -13.85 15.12
C HIS A 1 -4.15 -14.04 13.77
N CYS A 2 -2.99 -13.41 13.52
CA CYS A 2 -2.24 -13.56 12.26
C CYS A 2 -0.79 -14.07 12.46
N ALA A 3 -0.54 -14.94 13.44
CA ALA A 3 0.82 -15.39 13.76
C ALA A 3 1.41 -16.37 12.72
N ASP A 4 0.60 -16.93 11.82
CA ASP A 4 0.99 -18.07 10.99
C ASP A 4 1.17 -17.76 9.48
N GLY A 5 1.12 -16.49 9.06
CA GLY A 5 1.46 -16.11 7.67
C GLY A 5 0.61 -16.74 6.55
N ARG A 6 -0.58 -17.29 6.85
CA ARG A 6 -1.40 -18.03 5.88
C ARG A 6 -2.20 -17.08 4.98
N SER A 7 -2.52 -17.56 3.77
CA SER A 7 -3.39 -16.93 2.76
C SER A 7 -4.70 -16.34 3.32
N SER A 8 -5.23 -16.92 4.39
CA SER A 8 -6.41 -16.43 5.10
C SER A 8 -6.25 -15.02 5.66
N CYS A 9 -5.03 -14.57 5.98
CA CYS A 9 -4.79 -13.24 6.54
C CYS A 9 -4.78 -12.19 5.43
N VAL A 10 -4.11 -12.45 4.30
CA VAL A 10 -4.14 -11.58 3.12
C VAL A 10 -5.59 -11.44 2.61
N ASP A 11 -6.33 -12.55 2.54
CA ASP A 11 -7.75 -12.53 2.19
C ASP A 11 -8.59 -11.72 3.19
N ALA A 12 -8.36 -11.91 4.50
CA ALA A 12 -9.04 -11.13 5.53
C ALA A 12 -8.73 -9.63 5.42
N PHE A 13 -7.49 -9.25 5.06
CA PHE A 13 -7.16 -7.85 4.77
C PHE A 13 -7.98 -7.32 3.62
N PHE A 14 -7.94 -7.98 2.46
CA PHE A 14 -8.69 -7.51 1.30
C PHE A 14 -10.16 -7.42 1.63
N LYS A 15 -10.76 -8.46 2.21
CA LYS A 15 -12.18 -8.45 2.57
C LYS A 15 -12.53 -7.34 3.56
N GLN A 16 -11.74 -7.13 4.60
CA GLN A 16 -12.03 -6.11 5.60
C GLN A 16 -11.75 -4.70 5.07
N CYS A 17 -10.54 -4.43 4.58
CA CYS A 17 -10.11 -3.10 4.16
C CYS A 17 -10.75 -2.63 2.85
N SER A 18 -11.33 -3.53 2.05
CA SER A 18 -12.09 -3.18 0.85
C SER A 18 -13.61 -3.22 1.02
N TYR A 19 -14.12 -3.48 2.23
CA TYR A 19 -15.55 -3.68 2.49
C TYR A 19 -16.16 -4.82 1.65
N GLY A 20 -15.37 -5.87 1.40
CA GLY A 20 -15.73 -7.01 0.57
C GLY A 20 -15.66 -6.77 -0.94
N ALA A 21 -15.24 -5.58 -1.40
CA ALA A 21 -15.06 -5.30 -2.83
C ALA A 21 -13.89 -6.07 -3.46
N ALA A 22 -12.91 -6.44 -2.64
CA ALA A 22 -11.77 -7.28 -2.97
C ALA A 22 -11.68 -8.43 -1.97
N GLY A 23 -11.24 -9.57 -2.47
CA GLY A 23 -10.96 -10.75 -1.69
C GLY A 23 -10.12 -11.69 -2.53
N LEU A 24 -9.47 -12.64 -1.87
CA LEU A 24 -8.88 -13.76 -2.55
C LEU A 24 -10.03 -14.73 -2.90
N GLY A 25 -10.16 -15.08 -4.18
CA GLY A 25 -11.28 -15.90 -4.67
C GLY A 25 -11.37 -17.28 -4.00
N SER A 26 -12.53 -17.94 -4.14
CA SER A 26 -12.77 -19.33 -3.73
C SER A 26 -11.94 -20.29 -4.58
N GLY A 27 -10.65 -20.36 -4.30
CA GLY A 27 -9.67 -20.95 -5.22
C GLY A 27 -8.30 -20.31 -5.14
N PHE A 28 -7.98 -19.56 -4.07
CA PHE A 28 -6.59 -19.24 -3.74
C PHE A 28 -5.83 -20.53 -3.44
N GLN A 29 -5.48 -21.23 -4.50
CA GLN A 29 -4.52 -22.29 -4.47
C GLN A 29 -3.18 -21.58 -4.43
N ILE A 30 -2.55 -21.57 -3.26
CA ILE A 30 -1.09 -21.60 -3.25
C ILE A 30 -0.78 -22.89 -3.99
N TYR A 31 -0.50 -22.81 -5.29
CA TYR A 31 -0.06 -23.96 -6.05
C TYR A 31 1.27 -24.38 -5.39
N PRO A 32 1.30 -25.48 -4.63
CA PRO A 32 2.50 -25.90 -3.92
C PRO A 32 3.48 -26.54 -4.90
N SER A 33 3.24 -26.43 -6.21
CA SER A 33 4.26 -26.63 -7.21
C SER A 33 5.33 -25.57 -6.98
N VAL A 34 6.24 -25.89 -6.06
CA VAL A 34 7.63 -25.47 -6.08
C VAL A 34 8.04 -25.64 -7.54
N LEU A 35 7.98 -24.55 -8.28
CA LEU A 35 8.71 -24.47 -9.53
C LEU A 35 10.14 -24.47 -9.07
N ASP A 36 10.84 -25.59 -9.29
CA ASP A 36 12.27 -25.61 -9.06
C ASP A 36 12.88 -24.67 -10.11
N ILE A 37 13.04 -23.42 -9.71
CA ILE A 37 13.67 -22.36 -10.49
C ILE A 37 15.17 -22.65 -10.73
N CYS A 38 15.69 -23.77 -10.22
CA CYS A 38 16.99 -24.33 -10.58
C CYS A 38 16.91 -25.36 -11.72
N GLU A 39 15.74 -25.65 -12.29
CA GLU A 39 15.64 -26.49 -13.50
C GLU A 39 16.47 -25.86 -14.65
N PRO A 40 17.20 -26.67 -15.44
CA PRO A 40 17.99 -26.18 -16.56
C PRO A 40 17.14 -25.29 -17.50
N GLY A 41 17.51 -24.03 -17.62
CA GLY A 41 16.81 -23.04 -18.43
C GLY A 41 16.05 -21.98 -17.65
N PHE A 42 15.97 -22.03 -16.32
CA PHE A 42 15.54 -20.90 -15.49
C PHE A 42 16.76 -20.05 -15.07
N ASP A 43 16.85 -18.81 -15.58
CA ASP A 43 17.84 -17.84 -15.14
C ASP A 43 17.15 -16.79 -14.25
N ILE A 44 17.30 -16.94 -12.94
CA ILE A 44 16.75 -16.00 -11.96
C ILE A 44 17.52 -14.68 -11.88
N CYS A 45 18.65 -14.57 -12.59
CA CYS A 45 19.38 -13.32 -12.82
C CYS A 45 18.86 -12.58 -14.07
N GLU A 46 17.84 -13.09 -14.77
CA GLU A 46 17.14 -12.38 -15.85
C GLU A 46 15.67 -11.99 -15.51
N PRO A 47 15.33 -11.48 -14.31
CA PRO A 47 13.94 -11.09 -14.01
C PRO A 47 13.48 -9.90 -14.86
N TYR A 48 14.43 -9.07 -15.32
CA TYR A 48 14.16 -7.91 -16.18
C TYR A 48 14.05 -8.24 -17.67
N LYS A 49 14.30 -9.50 -18.08
CA LYS A 49 14.19 -9.93 -19.48
C LYS A 49 13.11 -10.99 -19.65
N ASN A 50 11.84 -10.62 -19.49
CA ASN A 50 10.67 -11.23 -20.15
C ASN A 50 10.46 -12.77 -20.07
N GLY A 51 11.34 -13.55 -19.46
CA GLY A 51 11.44 -14.98 -19.65
C GLY A 51 10.85 -15.75 -18.48
N LEU A 52 11.13 -15.30 -17.25
CA LEU A 52 10.69 -15.99 -16.04
C LEU A 52 9.16 -15.97 -15.92
N HIS A 53 8.53 -14.81 -16.15
CA HIS A 53 7.08 -14.67 -16.12
C HIS A 53 6.40 -15.58 -17.16
N HIS A 54 6.85 -15.56 -18.42
CA HIS A 54 6.29 -16.42 -19.46
C HIS A 54 6.47 -17.92 -19.16
N LYS A 55 7.62 -18.31 -18.59
CA LYS A 55 7.89 -19.70 -18.22
C LYS A 55 6.99 -20.18 -17.08
N VAL A 56 6.82 -19.36 -16.04
CA VAL A 56 5.90 -19.69 -14.94
C VAL A 56 4.46 -19.71 -15.43
N THR A 57 4.03 -18.73 -16.21
CA THR A 57 2.70 -18.71 -16.84
C THR A 57 2.46 -19.96 -17.69
N ALA A 58 3.41 -20.36 -18.54
CA ALA A 58 3.31 -21.56 -19.36
C ALA A 58 3.23 -22.85 -18.52
N LYS A 59 4.00 -22.92 -17.42
CA LYS A 59 3.96 -24.05 -16.48
C LYS A 59 2.62 -24.11 -15.73
N LEU A 60 2.11 -22.99 -15.26
CA LEU A 60 0.78 -22.92 -14.64
C LEU A 60 -0.30 -23.34 -15.62
N THR A 61 -0.24 -22.86 -16.86
CA THR A 61 -1.15 -23.27 -17.94
C THR A 61 -1.09 -24.78 -18.19
N SER A 62 0.10 -25.39 -18.21
CA SER A 62 0.24 -26.85 -18.39
C SER A 62 -0.26 -27.67 -17.20
N LEU A 63 -0.35 -27.07 -16.02
CA LEU A 63 -1.00 -27.64 -14.84
C LEU A 63 -2.52 -27.40 -14.82
N GLY A 64 -3.09 -26.80 -15.86
CA GLY A 64 -4.53 -26.51 -15.97
C GLY A 64 -4.96 -25.22 -15.27
N VAL A 65 -4.01 -24.35 -14.91
CA VAL A 65 -4.28 -23.06 -14.28
C VAL A 65 -4.42 -21.99 -15.35
N ASP A 66 -5.62 -21.43 -15.48
CA ASP A 66 -5.86 -20.29 -16.37
C ASP A 66 -5.50 -18.97 -15.68
N VAL A 67 -4.27 -18.51 -15.85
CA VAL A 67 -3.83 -17.21 -15.29
C VAL A 67 -4.56 -16.02 -15.91
N SER A 68 -5.15 -16.16 -17.10
CA SER A 68 -5.88 -15.09 -17.77
C SER A 68 -7.25 -14.81 -17.15
N ALA A 69 -7.75 -15.74 -16.33
CA ALA A 69 -8.96 -15.55 -15.54
C ALA A 69 -8.80 -14.52 -14.41
N TYR A 70 -7.57 -14.09 -14.11
CA TYR A 70 -7.26 -13.17 -13.02
C TYR A 70 -6.87 -11.79 -13.57
N SER A 71 -7.46 -10.75 -12.99
CA SER A 71 -7.09 -9.36 -13.29
C SER A 71 -5.70 -9.00 -12.77
N MET A 72 -5.23 -9.70 -11.72
CA MET A 72 -3.90 -9.57 -11.13
C MET A 72 -3.46 -10.92 -10.52
N PHE A 73 -2.18 -11.25 -10.62
CA PHE A 73 -1.58 -12.40 -9.94
C PHE A 73 -0.17 -12.09 -9.45
N TYR A 74 0.30 -12.86 -8.47
CA TYR A 74 1.65 -12.71 -7.93
C TYR A 74 2.38 -14.06 -7.90
N TYR A 75 3.67 -14.00 -8.11
CA TYR A 75 4.57 -15.12 -7.91
C TYR A 75 5.34 -14.90 -6.62
N TYR A 76 5.16 -15.80 -5.67
CA TYR A 76 5.91 -15.78 -4.43
C TYR A 76 7.12 -16.70 -4.54
N LEU A 77 8.29 -16.14 -4.25
CA LEU A 77 9.57 -16.85 -4.23
C LEU A 77 10.05 -16.94 -2.77
N PRO A 78 9.66 -17.98 -2.02
CA PRO A 78 10.18 -18.20 -0.68
C PRO A 78 11.68 -18.51 -0.74
N ASP A 79 12.44 -17.81 0.09
CA ASP A 79 13.70 -18.28 0.67
C ASP A 79 14.84 -18.57 -0.32
N LEU A 80 15.55 -17.52 -0.72
CA LEU A 80 16.87 -17.64 -1.38
C LEU A 80 18.03 -17.18 -0.46
N ILE A 81 17.76 -16.91 0.82
CA ILE A 81 18.79 -16.51 1.78
C ILE A 81 19.53 -17.76 2.26
N SER A 82 20.67 -18.05 1.64
CA SER A 82 21.68 -18.87 2.30
C SER A 82 22.08 -18.18 3.62
N PRO A 83 22.21 -18.89 4.76
CA PRO A 83 22.62 -18.29 6.02
C PRO A 83 23.96 -17.55 5.86
N GLY A 84 23.96 -16.21 5.99
CA GLY A 84 25.20 -15.42 6.07
C GLY A 84 25.36 -14.17 5.19
N MET A 85 24.36 -13.70 4.43
CA MET A 85 24.51 -12.48 3.61
C MET A 85 23.74 -11.26 4.16
N PRO A 86 24.42 -10.12 4.43
CA PRO A 86 23.78 -8.88 4.90
C PRO A 86 23.11 -8.11 3.74
N GLY A 87 21.85 -7.69 3.94
CA GLY A 87 21.02 -7.06 2.92
C GLY A 87 21.28 -5.58 2.63
N TYR A 88 21.58 -5.27 1.37
CA TYR A 88 21.24 -4.05 0.60
C TYR A 88 21.75 -4.23 -0.86
N VAL A 89 20.95 -4.04 -1.92
CA VAL A 89 21.42 -4.26 -3.32
C VAL A 89 20.88 -3.26 -4.34
N GLY A 90 21.74 -2.83 -5.28
CA GLY A 90 21.39 -2.20 -6.55
C GLY A 90 22.05 -2.89 -7.75
N GLY A 91 21.50 -2.70 -8.95
CA GLY A 91 22.20 -2.85 -10.24
C GLY A 91 22.31 -4.26 -10.86
N ASN A 92 22.99 -5.22 -10.25
CA ASN A 92 23.62 -6.32 -11.01
C ASN A 92 23.46 -7.73 -10.40
N CYS A 93 22.23 -8.26 -10.32
CA CYS A 93 21.97 -9.69 -10.04
C CYS A 93 22.55 -10.24 -8.74
N GLU A 94 22.50 -9.44 -7.67
CA GLU A 94 22.81 -9.89 -6.31
C GLU A 94 21.51 -9.99 -5.50
N ARG A 95 21.37 -11.11 -4.80
CA ARG A 95 20.10 -11.58 -4.23
C ARG A 95 19.88 -10.97 -2.85
N GLY A 96 18.93 -10.04 -2.75
CA GLY A 96 18.42 -9.54 -1.48
C GLY A 96 17.77 -8.16 -1.62
N GLY A 97 16.45 -8.08 -1.50
CA GLY A 97 15.71 -6.82 -1.42
C GLY A 97 14.40 -6.85 -2.20
N PHE A 98 13.30 -6.53 -1.49
CA PHE A 98 11.94 -6.35 -2.02
C PHE A 98 11.93 -5.44 -3.25
N ALA A 99 11.64 -6.03 -4.40
CA ALA A 99 11.32 -5.30 -5.62
C ALA A 99 10.20 -6.03 -6.35
N ALA A 100 8.97 -5.53 -6.25
CA ALA A 100 7.90 -5.91 -7.16
C ALA A 100 8.20 -5.36 -8.56
N GLY A 101 8.78 -6.21 -9.41
CA GLY A 101 8.76 -6.00 -10.85
C GLY A 101 7.35 -6.25 -11.36
N SER A 102 6.60 -5.19 -11.71
CA SER A 102 5.27 -5.29 -12.33
C SER A 102 5.40 -5.44 -13.85
N TYR A 103 4.82 -6.50 -14.40
CA TYR A 103 4.64 -6.68 -15.85
C TYR A 103 3.21 -7.12 -16.10
N ASN A 104 2.47 -6.41 -16.96
CA ASN A 104 1.14 -6.75 -17.49
C ASN A 104 0.35 -7.75 -16.63
N ASN A 105 -0.27 -7.25 -15.56
CA ASN A 105 -1.13 -7.97 -14.60
C ASN A 105 -0.42 -8.99 -13.67
N GLY A 106 0.91 -9.06 -13.65
CA GLY A 106 1.68 -9.95 -12.79
C GLY A 106 2.84 -9.27 -12.04
N GLY A 107 3.11 -9.72 -10.82
CA GLY A 107 4.22 -9.24 -9.99
C GLY A 107 5.03 -10.34 -9.32
N TRP A 108 6.28 -10.03 -8.97
CA TRP A 108 7.14 -10.90 -8.16
C TRP A 108 7.20 -10.37 -6.73
N ILE A 109 6.99 -11.25 -5.76
CA ILE A 109 7.26 -10.96 -4.35
C ILE A 109 8.44 -11.83 -3.95
N TYR A 110 9.60 -11.19 -3.81
CA TYR A 110 10.82 -11.82 -3.32
C TYR A 110 10.82 -11.77 -1.80
N ASP A 111 11.20 -12.89 -1.19
CA ASP A 111 11.77 -12.94 0.15
C ASP A 111 10.83 -12.51 1.31
N PHE A 112 10.15 -13.49 1.93
CA PHE A 112 9.69 -13.35 3.32
C PHE A 112 10.73 -13.90 4.30
N ALA A 113 11.99 -14.12 3.92
CA ALA A 113 12.93 -14.70 4.87
C ALA A 113 13.17 -13.70 6.00
N TYR A 114 12.72 -14.12 7.18
CA TYR A 114 13.30 -13.85 8.48
C TYR A 114 14.47 -12.85 8.42
N LEU A 115 14.18 -11.56 8.44
CA LEU A 115 15.12 -10.61 9.03
C LEU A 115 14.89 -10.76 10.53
N PRO A 116 15.72 -11.50 11.29
CA PRO A 116 15.78 -11.26 12.71
C PRO A 116 16.26 -9.82 12.81
N SER A 117 15.34 -8.87 12.97
CA SER A 117 15.71 -7.53 13.40
C SER A 117 16.45 -7.73 14.71
N LEU A 118 17.75 -7.51 14.68
CA LEU A 118 18.66 -7.68 15.82
C LEU A 118 18.31 -6.80 17.03
N ASP A 119 17.20 -6.06 17.01
CA ASP A 119 16.79 -5.13 18.08
C ASP A 119 15.28 -5.11 18.45
N HIS A 120 14.43 -6.03 17.95
CA HIS A 120 13.02 -6.10 18.41
C HIS A 120 12.72 -7.39 19.20
N PRO A 121 12.67 -7.35 20.54
CA PRO A 121 12.52 -8.53 21.40
C PRO A 121 11.10 -9.16 21.41
N ASN A 122 10.23 -8.85 20.45
CA ASN A 122 8.87 -9.38 20.35
C ASN A 122 8.63 -10.20 19.06
N VAL A 123 9.45 -11.24 18.88
CA VAL A 123 9.47 -12.18 17.73
C VAL A 123 8.28 -13.16 17.66
N ASN A 124 7.06 -12.71 17.98
CA ASN A 124 5.81 -13.47 17.75
C ASN A 124 4.81 -12.72 16.86
N GLN A 125 5.24 -11.68 16.15
CA GLN A 125 4.38 -10.90 15.25
C GLN A 125 4.78 -11.18 13.80
N GLY A 126 3.88 -11.84 13.06
CA GLY A 126 4.08 -12.22 11.65
C GLY A 126 4.26 -11.00 10.74
N PRO A 127 5.45 -10.74 10.20
CA PRO A 127 5.72 -9.62 9.30
C PRO A 127 5.32 -9.91 7.84
N TYR A 128 5.03 -11.17 7.50
CA TYR A 128 4.93 -11.64 6.11
C TYR A 128 3.69 -11.15 5.36
N MET A 129 2.59 -10.94 6.08
CA MET A 129 1.32 -10.62 5.43
C MET A 129 1.23 -9.14 5.03
N TYR A 130 1.73 -8.23 5.88
CA TYR A 130 1.67 -6.80 5.59
C TYR A 130 2.58 -6.42 4.44
N THR A 131 3.75 -7.05 4.31
CA THR A 131 4.60 -6.85 3.15
C THR A 131 3.98 -7.45 1.89
N ALA A 132 3.33 -8.62 1.95
CA ALA A 132 2.60 -9.16 0.80
C ALA A 132 1.54 -8.16 0.28
N VAL A 133 0.78 -7.59 1.19
CA VAL A 133 -0.28 -6.61 0.89
C VAL A 133 0.31 -5.30 0.37
N HIS A 134 1.45 -4.84 0.92
CA HIS A 134 2.21 -3.68 0.43
C HIS A 134 2.55 -3.86 -1.05
N GLU A 135 3.21 -4.98 -1.39
CA GLU A 135 3.63 -5.29 -2.76
C GLU A 135 2.45 -5.49 -3.72
N ILE A 136 1.36 -6.14 -3.28
CA ILE A 136 0.14 -6.25 -4.09
C ILE A 136 -0.43 -4.86 -4.41
N GLY A 137 -0.31 -3.91 -3.49
CA GLY A 137 -0.74 -2.55 -3.74
C GLY A 137 0.06 -1.86 -4.87
N HIS A 138 1.35 -2.17 -5.03
CA HIS A 138 2.12 -1.69 -6.19
C HIS A 138 1.58 -2.19 -7.53
N LEU A 139 1.09 -3.44 -7.58
CA LEU A 139 0.44 -3.98 -8.79
C LEU A 139 -0.87 -3.28 -9.10
N ALA A 140 -1.57 -2.82 -8.06
CA ALA A 140 -2.78 -2.03 -8.20
C ALA A 140 -2.50 -0.53 -8.45
N GLY A 141 -1.24 -0.14 -8.71
CA GLY A 141 -0.84 1.23 -9.05
C GLY A 141 -0.65 2.17 -7.85
N LEU A 142 -0.58 1.62 -6.64
CA LEU A 142 -0.22 2.39 -5.43
C LEU A 142 1.30 2.54 -5.33
N TYR A 143 1.74 3.60 -4.67
CA TYR A 143 3.15 3.89 -4.41
C TYR A 143 3.38 4.00 -2.91
N HIS A 144 4.65 4.01 -2.50
CA HIS A 144 5.00 4.22 -1.10
C HIS A 144 4.37 5.51 -0.55
N ALA A 145 3.76 5.39 0.62
CA ALA A 145 3.18 6.52 1.37
C ALA A 145 4.18 7.12 2.38
N ASN A 146 5.26 6.39 2.67
CA ASN A 146 6.40 6.85 3.45
C ASN A 146 7.67 6.24 2.87
N ARG A 147 8.75 7.01 2.83
CA ARG A 147 10.09 6.49 2.56
C ARG A 147 11.05 7.02 3.61
N VAL A 148 11.62 6.10 4.37
CA VAL A 148 12.83 6.35 5.13
C VAL A 148 13.98 6.23 4.15
N ALA A 149 14.67 7.33 3.82
CA ALA A 149 15.92 7.17 3.08
C ALA A 149 17.00 6.73 4.08
N ARG A 150 17.72 5.66 3.76
CA ARG A 150 19.00 5.41 4.43
C ARG A 150 19.91 6.59 4.12
N GLY A 151 20.29 7.33 5.17
CA GLY A 151 21.19 8.46 5.02
C GLY A 151 22.46 8.04 4.31
N VAL A 152 22.83 8.74 3.24
CA VAL A 152 24.20 8.70 2.72
C VAL A 152 25.07 9.33 3.83
N GLY A 153 25.93 8.52 4.47
CA GLY A 153 26.85 9.00 5.51
C GLY A 153 26.54 8.61 6.96
N GLY A 154 25.73 7.57 7.21
CA GLY A 154 25.64 6.98 8.55
C GLY A 154 24.77 7.74 9.57
N VAL A 155 23.92 8.65 9.10
CA VAL A 155 22.85 9.22 9.94
C VAL A 155 21.65 8.29 9.86
N ASN A 156 21.28 7.72 11.00
CA ASN A 156 20.18 6.76 11.13
C ASN A 156 18.85 7.36 10.64
N ASN A 157 18.15 6.62 9.77
CA ASN A 157 16.73 6.70 9.44
C ASN A 157 16.09 8.10 9.55
N VAL A 158 16.37 8.98 8.58
CA VAL A 158 15.58 10.20 8.42
C VAL A 158 14.36 9.85 7.56
N GLU A 159 13.15 10.05 8.07
CA GLU A 159 11.93 10.04 7.23
C GLU A 159 12.07 11.17 6.21
N LEU A 160 12.21 10.83 4.93
CA LEU A 160 12.64 11.77 3.90
C LEU A 160 11.57 12.03 2.84
N GLU A 161 10.65 11.09 2.58
CA GLU A 161 9.62 11.27 1.54
C GLU A 161 8.22 10.84 2.03
N TYR A 162 7.21 11.66 1.72
CA TYR A 162 5.77 11.39 1.83
C TYR A 162 5.16 11.25 3.24
N ALA A 163 5.92 10.80 4.26
CA ALA A 163 5.63 10.91 5.69
C ALA A 163 4.27 10.35 6.18
N ASP A 164 3.60 9.48 5.42
CA ASP A 164 2.40 8.79 5.87
C ASP A 164 2.73 7.36 6.28
N HIS A 165 3.00 7.14 7.56
CA HIS A 165 3.19 5.79 8.14
C HIS A 165 1.87 5.09 8.49
N THR A 166 0.71 5.69 8.16
CA THR A 166 -0.60 5.24 8.65
C THR A 166 -1.31 4.27 7.70
N SER A 167 -0.60 3.78 6.69
CA SER A 167 -1.09 2.78 5.76
C SER A 167 -0.07 1.67 5.56
N VAL A 168 -0.52 0.53 5.05
CA VAL A 168 0.36 -0.57 4.64
C VAL A 168 1.38 -0.14 3.56
N GLN A 169 1.11 0.91 2.76
CA GLN A 169 2.09 1.50 1.84
C GLN A 169 3.13 2.41 2.50
N GLY A 170 2.87 2.83 3.73
CA GLY A 170 3.77 3.66 4.52
C GLY A 170 4.58 2.88 5.55
N HIS A 171 3.96 1.86 6.14
CA HIS A 171 4.60 0.98 7.09
C HIS A 171 4.08 -0.44 6.90
N GLY A 172 4.72 -1.19 6.00
CA GLY A 172 4.34 -2.54 5.60
C GLY A 172 4.51 -3.62 6.68
N ASN A 173 4.59 -3.25 7.96
CA ASN A 173 4.65 -4.15 9.12
C ASN A 173 3.51 -3.94 10.12
N ASP A 174 2.67 -2.92 9.91
CA ASP A 174 1.59 -2.58 10.85
C ASP A 174 0.23 -3.13 10.41
N THR A 175 -0.63 -3.39 11.39
CA THR A 175 -2.04 -3.79 11.20
C THR A 175 -2.91 -2.61 10.73
N THR A 176 -2.56 -1.96 9.61
CA THR A 176 -3.28 -0.80 9.07
C THR A 176 -3.83 -1.07 7.68
N CYS A 177 -5.06 -0.61 7.42
CA CYS A 177 -5.59 -0.59 6.05
C CYS A 177 -4.86 0.47 5.21
N TYR A 178 -5.06 0.44 3.89
CA TYR A 178 -4.69 1.55 3.02
C TYR A 178 -5.29 2.89 3.52
N ASN A 179 -4.60 4.00 3.27
CA ASN A 179 -5.13 5.33 3.60
C ASN A 179 -6.28 5.71 2.67
N ALA A 180 -6.99 6.80 3.00
CA ALA A 180 -8.13 7.28 2.24
C ALA A 180 -7.85 7.51 0.73
N PRO A 181 -6.76 8.20 0.32
CA PRO A 181 -6.46 8.37 -1.09
C PRO A 181 -6.14 7.04 -1.81
N GLU A 182 -5.40 6.12 -1.19
CA GLU A 182 -5.14 4.79 -1.73
C GLU A 182 -6.44 3.99 -1.94
N LEU A 183 -7.30 3.92 -0.91
CA LEU A 183 -8.61 3.25 -1.01
C LEU A 183 -9.48 3.85 -2.11
N TRP A 184 -9.45 5.17 -2.28
CA TRP A 184 -10.18 5.85 -3.35
C TRP A 184 -9.64 5.51 -4.75
N ARG A 185 -8.32 5.47 -4.92
CA ARG A 185 -7.67 5.06 -6.17
C ARG A 185 -8.03 3.62 -6.53
N LEU A 186 -8.03 2.72 -5.56
CA LEU A 186 -8.46 1.32 -5.72
C LEU A 186 -9.98 1.18 -5.98
N GLY A 187 -10.76 2.24 -5.79
CA GLY A 187 -12.22 2.20 -5.90
C GLY A 187 -12.90 1.48 -4.73
N TRP A 188 -12.17 1.20 -3.66
CA TRP A 188 -12.69 0.58 -2.44
C TRP A 188 -13.42 1.58 -1.57
N ALA A 189 -12.98 2.85 -1.56
CA ALA A 189 -13.68 3.93 -0.88
C ALA A 189 -14.17 5.01 -1.87
N GLU A 190 -15.26 5.67 -1.49
CA GLU A 190 -15.92 6.76 -2.20
C GLU A 190 -16.16 7.94 -1.25
N PRO A 191 -16.07 9.18 -1.76
CA PRO A 191 -16.37 10.32 -0.93
C PRO A 191 -17.84 10.33 -0.46
N ILE A 192 -18.08 10.57 0.82
CA ILE A 192 -19.42 10.96 1.30
C ILE A 192 -19.83 12.31 0.71
N MET A 193 -18.82 13.16 0.47
CA MET A 193 -18.93 14.48 -0.11
C MET A 193 -17.63 14.79 -0.87
N ASP A 194 -17.78 15.41 -2.04
CA ASP A 194 -16.66 15.89 -2.86
C ASP A 194 -16.79 17.42 -2.99
N LEU A 195 -15.82 18.15 -2.46
CA LEU A 195 -15.84 19.61 -2.34
C LEU A 195 -14.76 20.25 -3.20
N ASN A 196 -15.06 21.44 -3.71
CA ASN A 196 -14.13 22.30 -4.43
C ASN A 196 -14.48 23.77 -4.17
N GLY A 197 -13.80 24.72 -4.81
CA GLY A 197 -14.01 26.15 -4.58
C GLY A 197 -15.43 26.62 -4.91
N ALA A 198 -16.12 25.92 -5.81
CA ALA A 198 -17.50 26.23 -6.14
C ALA A 198 -18.50 25.72 -5.09
N SER A 199 -18.22 24.58 -4.44
CA SER A 199 -19.12 23.99 -3.44
C SER A 199 -18.76 24.34 -1.98
N LEU A 200 -17.52 24.74 -1.71
CA LEU A 200 -17.02 25.14 -0.39
C LEU A 200 -17.26 26.64 -0.12
N LYS A 201 -18.53 27.06 -0.03
CA LYS A 201 -18.89 28.49 0.14
C LYS A 201 -18.97 28.97 1.60
N GLN A 202 -19.04 28.05 2.56
CA GLN A 202 -19.16 28.30 4.01
C GLN A 202 -18.49 27.15 4.77
N PRO A 203 -18.33 27.24 6.11
CA PRO A 203 -17.98 26.06 6.90
C PRO A 203 -18.98 24.93 6.60
N VAL A 204 -18.49 23.85 6.02
CA VAL A 204 -19.30 22.67 5.74
C VAL A 204 -19.14 21.72 6.91
N GLN A 205 -20.25 21.35 7.55
CA GLN A 205 -20.26 20.33 8.57
C GLN A 205 -20.44 18.97 7.91
N VAL A 206 -19.57 18.03 8.29
CA VAL A 206 -19.55 16.68 7.72
C VAL A 206 -19.39 15.69 8.87
N THR A 207 -20.31 14.74 8.97
CA THR A 207 -20.15 13.59 9.87
C THR A 207 -19.46 12.46 9.10
N LEU A 208 -18.22 12.16 9.50
CA LEU A 208 -17.45 11.06 8.90
C LEU A 208 -17.76 9.76 9.64
N PRO A 209 -18.27 8.72 8.96
CA PRO A 209 -18.29 7.38 9.55
C PRO A 209 -16.84 6.87 9.65
N LYS A 210 -16.64 5.81 10.44
CA LYS A 210 -15.33 5.14 10.50
C LYS A 210 -14.95 4.68 9.09
N GLN A 211 -13.70 4.89 8.71
CA GLN A 211 -13.21 4.46 7.40
C GLN A 211 -13.51 2.98 7.18
N ALA A 212 -13.21 2.12 8.15
CA ALA A 212 -13.42 0.67 8.07
C ALA A 212 -14.91 0.22 8.01
N SER A 213 -15.88 1.11 8.27
CA SER A 213 -17.30 0.74 8.35
C SER A 213 -18.02 0.69 7.00
N GLY A 214 -17.45 1.22 5.92
CA GLY A 214 -18.05 1.11 4.60
C GLY A 214 -17.41 1.96 3.50
N LYS A 215 -17.85 1.70 2.26
CA LYS A 215 -17.36 2.33 1.04
C LYS A 215 -17.43 3.86 1.06
N ARG A 216 -18.55 4.42 1.54
CA ARG A 216 -18.74 5.89 1.62
C ARG A 216 -18.29 6.39 2.99
N SER A 217 -17.00 6.67 3.14
CA SER A 217 -16.41 6.98 4.45
C SER A 217 -15.31 8.06 4.47
N ILE A 218 -15.06 8.69 3.33
CA ILE A 218 -14.02 9.72 3.19
C ILE A 218 -14.65 11.05 2.74
N LEU A 219 -14.07 12.19 3.11
CA LEU A 219 -14.35 13.49 2.49
C LEU A 219 -13.22 13.79 1.51
N ARG A 220 -13.56 14.24 0.29
CA ARG A 220 -12.57 14.74 -0.67
C ARG A 220 -12.75 16.24 -0.86
N VAL A 221 -11.65 16.98 -0.84
CA VAL A 221 -11.64 18.43 -1.08
C VAL A 221 -10.54 18.77 -2.07
N THR A 222 -10.91 19.22 -3.27
CA THR A 222 -9.99 19.73 -4.28
C THR A 222 -9.88 21.25 -4.14
N ALA A 223 -8.72 21.74 -3.72
CA ALA A 223 -8.45 23.16 -3.53
C ALA A 223 -8.12 23.87 -4.86
N ASP A 224 -9.07 23.88 -5.80
CA ASP A 224 -8.93 24.53 -7.12
C ASP A 224 -8.86 26.07 -7.07
N TRP A 225 -9.13 26.67 -5.90
CA TRP A 225 -8.92 28.08 -5.61
C TRP A 225 -7.51 28.41 -5.08
N ALA A 226 -6.71 27.40 -4.75
CA ALA A 226 -5.36 27.61 -4.25
C ALA A 226 -4.50 28.30 -5.33
N PRO A 227 -3.53 29.14 -4.94
CA PRO A 227 -2.62 29.75 -5.89
C PRO A 227 -1.84 28.68 -6.65
N ALA A 228 -1.43 28.97 -7.89
CA ALA A 228 -0.69 28.04 -8.75
C ALA A 228 0.59 27.48 -8.09
N SER A 229 1.19 28.22 -7.16
CA SER A 229 2.35 27.77 -6.37
C SER A 229 2.05 26.60 -5.42
N ALA A 230 0.78 26.36 -5.10
CA ALA A 230 0.34 25.25 -4.27
C ALA A 230 0.11 23.96 -5.08
N ALA A 231 -0.15 24.10 -6.39
CA ALA A 231 -0.44 22.99 -7.28
C ALA A 231 0.82 22.14 -7.53
N SER A 232 0.61 20.85 -7.78
CA SER A 232 1.66 19.98 -8.31
C SER A 232 1.52 19.85 -9.83
N TYR A 233 2.42 19.07 -10.43
CA TYR A 233 2.32 18.68 -11.83
C TYR A 233 0.97 18.01 -12.17
N TYR A 234 0.35 17.33 -11.19
CA TYR A 234 -0.89 16.57 -11.39
C TYR A 234 -2.17 17.39 -11.17
N GLY A 235 -2.05 18.65 -10.74
CA GLY A 235 -3.19 19.55 -10.55
C GLY A 235 -3.24 20.22 -9.17
N PRO A 236 -4.40 20.80 -8.82
CA PRO A 236 -4.57 21.48 -7.54
C PRO A 236 -4.45 20.51 -6.36
N PRO A 237 -4.08 21.01 -5.16
CA PRO A 237 -4.02 20.20 -3.96
C PRO A 237 -5.35 19.49 -3.72
N THR A 238 -5.33 18.17 -3.59
CA THR A 238 -6.53 17.40 -3.25
C THR A 238 -6.33 16.67 -1.93
N PHE A 239 -7.22 16.97 -1.00
CA PHE A 239 -7.19 16.46 0.37
C PHE A 239 -8.27 15.40 0.56
N PHE A 240 -7.90 14.37 1.30
CA PHE A 240 -8.76 13.30 1.72
C PHE A 240 -8.82 13.33 3.24
N VAL A 241 -10.02 13.36 3.80
CA VAL A 241 -10.24 13.33 5.24
C VAL A 241 -10.97 12.05 5.60
N SER A 242 -10.42 11.30 6.55
CA SER A 242 -10.97 10.02 6.99
C SER A 242 -10.96 9.90 8.50
N PHE A 243 -12.00 9.29 9.06
CA PHE A 243 -12.02 8.94 10.48
C PHE A 243 -11.46 7.53 10.66
N ARG A 244 -10.20 7.44 11.10
CA ARG A 244 -9.50 6.17 11.35
C ARG A 244 -9.73 5.78 12.81
N ALA A 245 -10.48 4.71 13.02
CA ALA A 245 -10.76 4.18 14.34
C ALA A 245 -10.78 2.65 14.26
N ALA A 246 -10.40 2.00 15.37
CA ALA A 246 -10.40 0.56 15.46
C ALA A 246 -11.78 -0.03 15.11
N GLU A 247 -11.77 -0.95 14.15
CA GLU A 247 -12.93 -1.71 13.69
C GLU A 247 -12.41 -3.00 13.03
N GLY A 248 -12.80 -4.15 13.58
CA GLY A 248 -12.24 -5.44 13.20
C GLY A 248 -10.76 -5.58 13.57
N ASP A 249 -9.97 -6.22 12.69
CA ASP A 249 -8.58 -6.57 12.99
C ASP A 249 -7.54 -5.51 12.61
N TYR A 250 -7.88 -4.53 11.76
CA TYR A 250 -6.99 -3.45 11.32
C TYR A 250 -7.35 -2.09 11.95
N ASP A 251 -6.47 -1.10 11.78
CA ASP A 251 -6.62 0.29 12.25
C ASP A 251 -6.79 0.43 13.77
N ARG A 252 -6.08 -0.42 14.54
CA ARG A 252 -6.21 -0.51 16.01
C ARG A 252 -5.68 0.70 16.78
N LEU A 253 -4.89 1.57 16.15
CA LEU A 253 -4.30 2.76 16.74
C LEU A 253 -5.32 3.92 16.74
N LEU A 254 -6.28 3.84 17.68
CA LEU A 254 -7.15 4.85 18.33
C LEU A 254 -7.65 6.09 17.54
N PRO A 255 -8.91 6.53 17.80
CA PRO A 255 -9.68 7.34 16.87
C PRO A 255 -9.05 8.70 16.55
N LEU A 256 -8.55 8.82 15.32
CA LEU A 256 -7.97 10.05 14.76
C LEU A 256 -8.65 10.37 13.43
N VAL A 257 -8.87 11.66 13.19
CA VAL A 257 -9.22 12.16 11.86
C VAL A 257 -7.93 12.44 11.12
N HIS A 258 -7.65 11.68 10.05
CA HIS A 258 -6.47 11.91 9.23
C HIS A 258 -6.82 12.84 8.08
N VAL A 259 -5.91 13.76 7.80
CA VAL A 259 -5.92 14.61 6.61
C VAL A 259 -4.75 14.16 5.75
N GLN A 260 -5.04 13.50 4.64
CA GLN A 260 -4.06 13.09 3.64
C GLN A 260 -4.16 13.94 2.38
N ARG A 261 -3.06 14.06 1.65
CA ARG A 261 -2.98 14.72 0.34
C ARG A 261 -2.58 13.72 -0.73
N LEU A 262 -3.26 13.79 -1.87
CA LEU A 262 -2.90 13.13 -3.11
C LEU A 262 -3.23 14.12 -4.23
N ASP A 263 -2.21 14.67 -4.87
CA ASP A 263 -2.44 15.58 -5.98
C ASP A 263 -2.56 14.77 -7.27
N GLY A 264 -3.71 14.90 -7.93
CA GLY A 264 -4.01 14.18 -9.16
C GLY A 264 -5.34 13.44 -9.08
N ASP A 265 -5.44 12.38 -9.86
CA ASP A 265 -6.66 11.61 -10.09
C ASP A 265 -6.44 10.10 -9.85
N LYS A 266 -7.25 9.24 -10.47
CA LYS A 266 -7.10 7.78 -10.34
C LYS A 266 -6.03 7.21 -11.27
N THR A 267 -5.31 8.02 -12.03
CA THR A 267 -4.32 7.51 -12.97
C THR A 267 -3.18 6.80 -12.23
N PRO A 268 -2.61 5.74 -12.82
CA PRO A 268 -1.56 4.92 -12.19
C PRO A 268 -0.16 5.57 -12.27
N TYR A 269 -0.05 6.87 -12.58
CA TYR A 269 1.24 7.56 -12.56
C TYR A 269 1.78 7.70 -11.13
N LEU A 270 3.08 8.02 -11.00
CA LEU A 270 3.82 8.26 -9.75
C LEU A 270 3.19 9.39 -8.91
N GLN A 271 2.10 9.07 -8.23
CA GLN A 271 1.37 9.95 -7.34
C GLN A 271 1.50 9.38 -5.92
N PHE A 272 2.11 10.19 -5.07
CA PHE A 272 2.42 9.84 -3.70
C PHE A 272 1.37 10.43 -2.76
N THR A 273 0.97 9.65 -1.77
CA THR A 273 0.08 10.11 -0.70
C THR A 273 0.91 10.68 0.43
N ARG A 274 0.46 11.79 1.04
CA ARG A 274 1.13 12.39 2.20
C ARG A 274 0.16 12.53 3.35
N LEU A 275 0.63 12.25 4.58
CA LEU A 275 -0.10 12.58 5.79
C LEU A 275 0.21 14.03 6.17
N ASN A 276 -0.82 14.88 6.16
CA ASN A 276 -0.69 16.28 6.53
C ASN A 276 -1.03 16.51 8.01
N ALA A 277 -1.94 15.73 8.58
CA ALA A 277 -2.28 15.77 10.00
C ALA A 277 -3.03 14.52 10.46
N SER A 278 -2.87 14.20 11.74
CA SER A 278 -3.78 13.35 12.51
C SER A 278 -4.37 14.17 13.65
N LEU A 279 -5.69 14.28 13.69
CA LEU A 279 -6.42 15.19 14.56
C LEU A 279 -7.31 14.43 15.53
N HIS A 280 -7.22 14.79 16.82
CA HIS A 280 -8.21 14.41 17.83
C HIS A 280 -9.43 15.34 17.79
N ALA A 281 -10.47 15.03 18.56
CA ALA A 281 -11.57 15.95 18.80
C ALA A 281 -11.07 17.30 19.34
N GLY A 282 -11.60 18.41 18.81
CA GLY A 282 -11.11 19.77 19.02
C GLY A 282 -9.89 20.16 18.18
N GLY A 283 -9.31 19.22 17.44
CA GLY A 283 -8.14 19.43 16.59
C GLY A 283 -8.44 20.32 15.39
N VAL A 284 -7.46 21.11 14.98
CA VAL A 284 -7.53 22.02 13.84
C VAL A 284 -6.32 21.82 12.95
N TRP A 285 -6.55 21.75 11.64
CA TRP A 285 -5.48 21.81 10.64
C TRP A 285 -5.79 22.87 9.60
N VAL A 286 -4.76 23.56 9.12
CA VAL A 286 -4.86 24.61 8.10
C VAL A 286 -3.80 24.37 7.03
N HIS A 287 -4.22 24.32 5.77
CA HIS A 287 -3.31 24.33 4.63
C HIS A 287 -2.91 25.78 4.32
N ALA A 288 -1.64 26.11 4.57
CA ALA A 288 -1.14 27.49 4.48
C ALA A 288 -1.38 28.12 3.11
N GLU A 289 -1.12 27.40 2.01
CA GLU A 289 -1.20 28.00 0.68
C GLU A 289 -2.65 28.23 0.20
N SER A 290 -3.59 27.37 0.60
CA SER A 290 -4.99 27.47 0.15
C SER A 290 -5.94 28.13 1.16
N GLY A 291 -5.50 28.29 2.42
CA GLY A 291 -6.36 28.68 3.54
C GLY A 291 -7.40 27.64 3.96
N LEU A 292 -7.43 26.45 3.32
CA LEU A 292 -8.34 25.36 3.70
C LEU A 292 -8.14 24.98 5.16
N ARG A 293 -9.23 24.91 5.91
CA ARG A 293 -9.23 24.63 7.35
C ARG A 293 -10.16 23.48 7.67
N PHE A 294 -9.64 22.48 8.37
CA PHE A 294 -10.44 21.41 9.00
C PHE A 294 -10.50 21.62 10.50
N VAL A 295 -11.68 21.42 11.08
CA VAL A 295 -11.93 21.46 12.52
C VAL A 295 -12.68 20.19 12.89
N VAL A 296 -12.13 19.41 13.81
CA VAL A 296 -12.79 18.22 14.35
C VAL A 296 -13.56 18.66 15.59
N THR A 297 -14.87 18.43 15.59
CA THR A 297 -15.78 18.77 16.70
C THR A 297 -16.24 17.52 17.41
#